data_AF-A0AAU8IJG4-F1
#
_entry.id   AF-A0AAU8IJG4-F1
#
_cell.length_a   1.000
_cell.length_b   1.000
_cell.length_c   1.000
_cell.angle_alpha   90.00
_cell.angle_beta   90.00
_cell.angle_gamma   90.00
#
_symmetry.space_group_name_H-M   'P 1'
#
loop_
_entity.id
_entity.type
_entity.pdbx_description
1 polymer ?
#
loop_
_entity_poly.entity_id
_entity_poly.type
_entity_poly.pdbx_seq_one_letter_code
_entity_poly.pdbx_strand_id
1 'polypeptide(L)' 'MELRGFGKKKKRTWYSARPFAARDFLAMGFSAALLIVSLALTLIRGSRYYNPFI' A
#
# COMPACT_ATOMS: atom_id res chain seq x y z
N MET A 1 -23.51 -4.74 -27.09
CA MET A 1 -22.09 -4.56 -26.69
C MET A 1 -21.14 -4.42 -27.89
N GLU A 2 -21.49 -4.95 -29.07
CA GLU A 2 -20.79 -4.74 -30.36
C GLU A 2 -20.48 -3.26 -30.68
N LEU A 3 -21.45 -2.36 -30.48
CA LEU A 3 -21.32 -0.92 -30.77
C LEU A 3 -20.24 -0.20 -29.93
N ARG A 4 -19.89 -0.74 -28.76
CA ARG A 4 -18.84 -0.19 -27.89
C ARG A 4 -17.49 -0.87 -28.12
N GLY A 5 -17.37 -1.73 -29.14
CA GLY A 5 -16.13 -2.40 -29.54
C GLY A 5 -15.54 -3.34 -28.47
N PHE A 6 -16.36 -3.78 -27.50
CA PHE A 6 -15.89 -4.69 -26.47
C PHE A 6 -15.59 -6.06 -27.08
N GLY A 7 -14.38 -6.61 -26.86
CA GLY A 7 -14.00 -7.96 -27.31
C GLY A 7 -13.25 -8.04 -28.65
N LYS A 8 -13.07 -6.94 -29.39
CA LYS A 8 -12.40 -6.97 -30.71
C LYS A 8 -10.87 -7.13 -30.67
N LYS A 9 -10.23 -6.89 -29.53
CA LYS A 9 -8.77 -7.01 -29.34
C LYS A 9 -8.47 -7.84 -28.10
N LYS A 10 -7.42 -8.67 -28.15
CA LYS A 10 -7.00 -9.53 -27.03
C LYS A 10 -6.49 -8.76 -25.80
N LYS A 11 -5.99 -7.54 -25.98
CA LYS A 11 -5.43 -6.72 -24.90
C LYS A 11 -6.31 -5.50 -24.64
N ARG A 12 -6.63 -5.27 -23.36
CA ARG A 12 -7.33 -4.05 -22.89
C ARG A 12 -6.30 -3.08 -22.33
N THR A 13 -6.44 -1.82 -22.69
CA THR A 13 -5.67 -0.71 -22.10
C THR A 13 -6.56 0.04 -21.14
N TRP A 14 -5.98 0.52 -20.04
CA TRP A 14 -6.66 1.36 -19.07
C TRP A 14 -6.52 2.81 -19.50
N TYR A 15 -7.64 3.52 -19.69
CA TYR A 15 -7.61 4.92 -20.12
C TYR A 15 -7.03 5.85 -19.06
N SER A 16 -7.25 5.54 -17.77
CA SER A 16 -6.80 6.34 -16.63
C SER A 16 -5.54 5.81 -15.95
N ALA A 17 -4.81 4.88 -16.57
CA ALA A 17 -3.55 4.40 -15.99
C ALA A 17 -2.54 5.55 -15.86
N ARG A 18 -2.00 5.73 -14.67
CA ARG A 18 -0.89 6.66 -14.42
C ARG A 18 0.36 5.89 -14.03
N PRO A 19 1.54 6.33 -14.51
CA PRO A 19 2.81 5.79 -14.02
C PRO A 19 3.01 6.22 -12.56
N PHE A 20 3.72 5.39 -11.79
CA PHE A 20 4.13 5.74 -10.44
C PHE A 20 5.07 6.95 -10.48
N ALA A 21 4.72 7.98 -9.71
CA ALA A 21 5.58 9.13 -9.50
C ALA A 21 6.60 8.85 -8.40
N ALA A 22 7.71 9.59 -8.39
CA ALA A 22 8.71 9.50 -7.32
C ALA A 22 8.11 9.70 -5.91
N ARG A 23 7.04 10.51 -5.81
CA ARG A 23 6.31 10.75 -4.56
C ARG A 23 5.58 9.51 -4.04
N ASP A 24 5.09 8.66 -4.94
CA ASP A 24 4.39 7.43 -4.56
C ASP A 24 5.38 6.46 -3.90
N PHE A 25 6.60 6.36 -4.44
CA PHE A 25 7.67 5.58 -3.81
C PHE A 25 8.10 6.15 -2.46
N LEU A 26 8.16 7.48 -2.32
CA LEU A 26 8.45 8.13 -1.04
C LEU A 26 7.36 7.83 0.00
N ALA A 27 6.09 7.90 -0.39
CA ALA A 27 4.96 7.57 0.49
C ALA A 27 4.98 6.09 0.90
N MET A 28 5.29 5.17 -0.02
CA MET A 28 5.46 3.75 0.28
C MET A 28 6.64 3.48 1.23
N GLY A 29 7.77 4.13 1.01
CA GLY A 29 8.94 4.01 1.89
C GLY A 29 8.65 4.52 3.29
N PHE A 30 7.96 5.66 3.39
CA PHE A 30 7.55 6.24 4.67
C PHE A 30 6.58 5.34 5.45
N SER A 31 5.57 4.77 4.78
CA SER A 31 4.62 3.87 5.44
C SER A 31 5.29 2.56 5.90
N ALA A 32 6.20 2.01 5.10
CA ALA A 32 7.00 0.85 5.47
C ALA A 32 7.90 1.16 6.69
N ALA A 33 8.55 2.33 6.71
CA ALA A 33 9.38 2.74 7.85
C ALA A 33 8.57 2.87 9.15
N LEU A 34 7.38 3.48 9.10
CA LEU A 34 6.49 3.57 10.27
C LEU A 34 6.08 2.19 10.79
N LEU A 35 5.78 1.25 9.88
CA LEU A 35 5.45 -0.12 10.25
C LEU A 35 6.61 -0.84 10.93
N ILE A 36 7.83 -0.70 10.39
CA ILE A 36 9.05 -1.29 10.98
C ILE A 36 9.28 -0.71 12.38
N VAL A 37 9.18 0.60 12.54
CA VAL A 37 9.34 1.25 13.85
C VAL A 37 8.29 0.74 14.84
N SER A 38 7.02 0.65 14.42
CA SER A 38 5.94 0.13 15.27
C SER A 38 6.20 -1.31 15.71
N LEU A 39 6.66 -2.17 14.80
CA LEU A 39 6.98 -3.56 15.11
C LEU A 39 8.20 -3.65 16.02
N ALA A 40 9.27 -2.91 15.74
CA ALA A 40 10.48 -2.88 16.55
C ALA A 40 10.16 -2.49 18.00
N LEU A 41 9.37 -1.43 18.20
CA LEU A 41 8.94 -1.01 19.54
C LEU A 41 8.11 -2.09 20.25
N THR A 42 7.27 -2.81 19.51
CA THR A 42 6.45 -3.90 20.06
C THR A 42 7.32 -5.08 20.49
N LEU A 43 8.31 -5.46 19.68
CA LEU A 43 9.20 -6.59 19.96
C LEU A 43 10.20 -6.29 21.08
N ILE A 44 10.73 -5.06 21.15
CA ILE A 44 11.69 -4.66 22.19
C ILE A 44 11.01 -4.55 23.57
N ARG A 45 9.77 -4.04 23.63
CA ARG A 45 9.09 -3.79 24.92
C ARG A 45 8.22 -4.95 25.41
N GLY A 46 7.98 -5.99 24.58
CA GLY A 46 7.23 -7.20 24.95
C GLY A 46 5.72 -6.99 25.18
N SER A 47 5.28 -5.77 25.54
CA SER A 47 3.87 -5.37 25.61
C SER A 47 3.67 -4.02 24.93
N ARG A 48 2.64 -3.94 24.08
CA ARG A 48 2.19 -2.70 23.43
C ARG A 48 1.33 -1.84 24.36
N TYR A 49 0.71 -2.45 25.37
CA TYR A 49 -0.27 -1.81 26.25
C TYR A 49 0.27 -1.72 27.67
N TYR A 50 0.02 -0.58 28.29
CA TYR A 50 0.22 -0.43 29.72
C TYR A 50 -0.84 -1.26 30.46
N ASN A 51 -0.39 -2.14 31.36
CA ASN A 51 -1.28 -2.89 32.23
C ASN A 51 -1.29 -2.24 33.64
N PRO A 52 -2.39 -1.62 34.07
CA PRO A 52 -2.50 -1.02 35.40
C PRO A 52 -2.86 -2.02 36.52
N PHE A 53 -3.03 -3.30 36.21
CA PHE A 53 -3.46 -4.35 37.15
C PHE A 53 -2.36 -5.34 37.55
N ILE A 54 -1.10 -5.06 37.17
CA ILE A 54 0.11 -5.70 37.71
C ILE A 54 0.69 -4.77 38.78
#